data_AF-A0A7G1IH98-F1
#
_entry.id   AF-A0A7G1IH98-F1
#
_cell.length_a   1.000
_cell.length_b   1.000
_cell.length_c   1.000
_cell.angle_alpha   90.00
_cell.angle_beta   90.00
_cell.angle_gamma   90.00
#
_symmetry.space_group_name_H-M   'P 1'
#
loop_
_entity.id
_entity.type
_entity.pdbx_description
1 polymer ?
#
loop_
_entity_poly.entity_id
_entity_poly.type
_entity_poly.pdbx_seq_one_letter_code
_entity_poly.pdbx_strand_id
1 'polypeptide(L)'
;MTKTLLIVHHTPSPTTRELLEAVLAGANDPEIEGVDVIARPALAATLPDMLDADGYLFGTTADFGYLCGALKHYVGGYPTTTDKAS
;
A
#
# COMPACT_ATOMS: atom_id res chain seq x y z
N MET A 1 -11.82 9.57 -16.61
CA MET A 1 -11.60 9.36 -15.17
C MET A 1 -10.14 9.02 -15.01
N THR A 2 -9.45 9.69 -14.08
CA THR A 2 -8.10 9.32 -13.67
C THR A 2 -8.17 8.02 -12.87
N LYS A 3 -7.13 7.19 -13.00
CA LYS A 3 -6.99 5.91 -12.31
C LYS A 3 -6.25 6.12 -11.00
N THR A 4 -6.69 5.49 -9.92
CA THR A 4 -6.07 5.68 -8.61
C THR A 4 -5.05 4.58 -8.32
N LEU A 5 -3.79 4.95 -8.08
CA LEU A 5 -2.75 4.06 -7.57
C LEU A 5 -2.60 4.25 -6.06
N LEU A 6 -2.94 3.22 -5.28
CA LEU A 6 -2.73 3.19 -3.85
C LEU A 6 -1.38 2.56 -3.50
N ILE A 7 -0.50 3.34 -2.88
CA ILE A 7 0.75 2.88 -2.29
C ILE A 7 0.53 2.68 -0.78
N VAL A 8 0.62 1.43 -0.31
CA VAL A 8 0.59 1.13 1.13
C VAL A 8 1.98 0.74 1.59
N HIS A 9 2.50 1.45 2.59
CA HIS A 9 3.91 1.33 2.97
C HIS A 9 4.14 1.13 4.47
N HIS A 10 5.14 0.31 4.80
CA HIS A 10 5.74 0.21 6.13
C HIS A 10 7.14 0.83 6.07
N THR A 11 7.28 2.01 6.68
CA THR A 11 8.50 2.83 6.59
C THR A 11 9.08 3.11 7.99
N PRO A 12 9.61 2.09 8.67
CA PRO A 12 10.12 2.24 10.05
C PRO A 12 11.53 2.83 10.13
N SER A 13 12.22 3.07 9.00
CA SER A 13 13.63 3.45 8.99
C SER A 13 13.98 4.47 7.89
N PRO A 14 15.12 5.17 7.99
CA PRO A 14 15.58 6.08 6.93
C PRO A 14 15.74 5.39 5.56
N THR A 15 16.30 4.20 5.50
CA THR A 15 16.47 3.48 4.23
C THR A 15 15.13 3.09 3.59
N THR A 16 14.15 2.67 4.39
CA THR A 16 12.80 2.40 3.87
C THR A 16 12.07 3.69 3.46
N ARG A 17 12.48 4.83 4.01
CA ARG A 17 11.98 6.15 3.62
C ARG A 17 12.55 6.58 2.27
N GLU A 18 13.85 6.39 2.05
CA GLU A 18 14.48 6.63 0.74
C GLU A 18 13.81 5.78 -0.36
N LEU A 19 13.52 4.50 -0.06
CA LEU A 19 12.80 3.64 -1.00
C LEU A 19 11.39 4.16 -1.30
N LEU A 20 10.64 4.58 -0.27
CA LEU A 20 9.32 5.18 -0.47
C LEU A 20 9.40 6.45 -1.33
N GLU A 21 10.39 7.30 -1.09
CA GLU A 21 10.58 8.54 -1.87
C GLU A 21 10.90 8.23 -3.34
N ALA A 22 11.74 7.24 -3.61
CA ALA A 22 12.03 6.79 -4.98
C ALA A 22 10.77 6.24 -5.67
N VAL A 23 9.97 5.45 -4.95
CA VAL A 23 8.69 4.93 -5.47
C VAL A 23 7.71 6.07 -5.76
N LEU A 24 7.60 7.05 -4.85
CA LEU A 24 6.72 8.20 -5.05
C LEU A 24 7.17 9.06 -6.23
N ALA A 25 8.48 9.28 -6.39
CA ALA A 25 9.04 10.01 -7.51
C ALA A 25 8.72 9.31 -8.84
N GLY A 26 8.93 7.99 -8.93
CA GLY A 26 8.62 7.23 -10.13
C GLY A 26 7.12 7.10 -10.42
N ALA A 27 6.29 7.00 -9.38
CA ALA A 27 4.83 6.93 -9.55
C ALA A 27 4.21 8.26 -9.98
N ASN A 28 4.84 9.39 -9.61
CA ASN A 28 4.42 10.74 -10.00
C ASN A 28 5.31 11.31 -11.13
N ASP A 29 5.96 10.45 -11.91
CA ASP A 29 6.76 10.89 -13.05
C ASP A 29 5.88 11.65 -14.06
N PRO A 30 6.31 12.81 -14.58
CA PRO A 30 5.51 13.62 -15.50
C PRO A 30 5.14 12.91 -16.81
N GLU A 31 5.86 11.84 -17.21
CA GLU A 31 5.50 11.01 -18.36
C GLU A 31 4.34 10.03 -18.07
N ILE A 32 3.96 9.86 -16.80
CA ILE A 32 2.83 9.04 -16.37
C ILE A 32 1.58 9.93 -16.28
N GLU A 33 0.75 9.86 -17.31
CA GLU A 33 -0.52 10.60 -17.38
C GLU A 33 -1.72 9.76 -16.92
N GLY A 34 -2.74 10.43 -16.38
CA GLY A 34 -4.04 9.82 -16.07
C GLY A 34 -4.06 8.96 -14.81
N VAL A 35 -3.04 9.06 -13.94
CA VAL A 35 -2.93 8.33 -12.67
C VAL A 35 -2.85 9.31 -11.50
N ASP A 36 -3.73 9.14 -10.51
CA ASP A 36 -3.65 9.84 -9.22
C ASP A 36 -3.01 8.91 -8.17
N VAL A 37 -1.90 9.35 -7.57
CA VAL A 37 -1.14 8.55 -6.60
C VAL A 37 -1.55 8.90 -5.18
N ILE A 38 -1.98 7.90 -4.41
CA ILE A 38 -2.31 8.03 -3.00
C ILE A 38 -1.35 7.16 -2.19
N ALA A 39 -0.67 7.75 -1.22
CA ALA A 39 0.19 7.01 -0.29
C ALA A 39 -0.42 6.95 1.12
N ARG A 40 -0.38 5.76 1.72
CA ARG A 40 -0.86 5.52 3.08
C ARG A 40 0.13 4.64 3.87
N PRO A 41 0.46 5.01 5.12
CA PRO A 41 1.10 4.08 6.04
C PRO A 41 0.21 2.85 6.28
N ALA A 42 0.81 1.66 6.37
CA ALA A 42 0.06 0.40 6.47
C ALA A 42 -0.95 0.35 7.62
N LEU A 43 -0.64 0.96 8.77
CA LEU A 43 -1.55 1.00 9.93
C LEU A 43 -2.62 2.11 9.86
N ALA A 44 -2.54 2.99 8.86
CA ALA A 44 -3.50 4.07 8.64
C ALA A 44 -4.37 3.86 7.38
N ALA A 45 -3.96 2.94 6.50
CA ALA A 45 -4.73 2.57 5.33
C ALA A 45 -6.01 1.83 5.73
N THR A 46 -7.10 2.09 5.02
CA THR A 46 -8.45 1.60 5.33
C THR A 46 -9.03 0.76 4.20
N LEU A 47 -10.11 0.01 4.47
CA LEU A 47 -10.81 -0.78 3.44
C LEU A 47 -11.32 0.08 2.28
N PRO A 48 -11.91 1.28 2.51
CA PRO A 48 -12.26 2.18 1.41
C PRO A 48 -11.07 2.56 0.52
N ASP A 49 -9.90 2.88 1.11
CA ASP A 49 -8.71 3.16 0.31
C ASP A 49 -8.41 1.98 -0.64
N MET A 50 -8.56 0.74 -0.15
CA MET A 50 -8.39 -0.45 -0.98
C MET A 50 -9.46 -0.53 -2.08
N LEU A 51 -10.73 -0.47 -1.72
CA LEU A 51 -11.84 -0.72 -2.67
C LEU A 51 -11.96 0.36 -3.75
N ASP A 52 -11.55 1.60 -3.45
CA ASP A 52 -11.64 2.73 -4.38
C ASP A 52 -10.45 2.81 -5.34
N ALA A 53 -9.35 2.09 -5.06
CA ALA A 53 -8.15 2.12 -5.89
C ALA A 53 -8.26 1.19 -7.12
N ASP A 54 -7.64 1.60 -8.22
CA ASP A 54 -7.55 0.80 -9.45
C ASP A 54 -6.26 -0.04 -9.52
N GLY A 55 -5.26 0.30 -8.72
CA GLY A 55 -3.98 -0.39 -8.62
C GLY A 55 -3.34 -0.25 -7.25
N TYR A 56 -2.49 -1.22 -6.90
CA TYR A 56 -1.83 -1.28 -5.60
C TYR A 56 -0.32 -1.46 -5.75
N LEU A 57 0.43 -0.78 -4.87
CA LEU A 57 1.85 -1.03 -4.66
C LEU A 57 2.11 -1.17 -3.16
N PHE A 58 2.74 -2.28 -2.77
CA PHE A 58 3.03 -2.58 -1.37
C PHE A 58 4.52 -2.43 -1.05
N GLY A 59 4.86 -1.40 -0.30
CA GLY A 59 6.21 -1.20 0.23
C GLY A 59 6.32 -1.82 1.62
N THR A 60 6.95 -2.99 1.74
CA THR A 60 7.11 -3.68 3.03
C THR A 60 8.58 -3.88 3.39
N THR A 61 8.89 -3.91 4.69
CA THR A 61 10.12 -4.55 5.16
C THR A 61 10.03 -6.06 5.02
N ALA A 62 11.19 -6.70 4.88
CA ALA A 62 11.30 -8.15 4.97
C ALA A 62 11.45 -8.54 6.45
N ASP A 63 10.41 -9.13 7.02
CA ASP A 63 10.39 -9.63 8.39
C ASP A 63 10.44 -11.15 8.32
N PHE A 64 11.58 -11.75 8.71
CA PHE A 64 11.82 -13.20 8.62
C PHE A 64 11.57 -13.80 7.22
N GLY A 65 11.90 -13.05 6.17
CA GLY A 65 11.71 -13.48 4.78
C GLY A 65 10.29 -13.32 4.24
N TYR A 66 9.43 -12.54 4.92
CA TYR A 66 8.05 -12.30 4.49
C TYR A 66 7.64 -10.83 4.66
N LEU A 67 6.39 -10.51 4.31
CA LEU A 67 5.75 -9.23 4.61
C LEU A 67 5.81 -8.91 6.12
N CYS A 68 6.00 -7.63 6.43
CA CYS A 68 5.99 -7.14 7.80
C CYS A 68 4.61 -7.27 8.46
N GLY A 69 4.59 -7.29 9.79
CA GLY A 69 3.36 -7.41 10.57
C GLY A 69 2.33 -6.32 10.27
N ALA A 70 2.80 -5.07 10.11
CA ALA A 70 1.93 -3.93 9.83
C ALA A 70 1.16 -4.08 8.51
N LEU A 71 1.84 -4.55 7.46
CA LEU A 71 1.18 -4.76 6.17
C LEU A 71 0.26 -5.99 6.22
N LYS A 72 0.67 -7.09 6.87
CA LYS A 72 -0.22 -8.25 7.09
C LYS A 72 -1.52 -7.86 7.78
N HIS A 73 -1.45 -6.98 8.78
CA HIS A 73 -2.63 -6.47 9.46
C HIS A 73 -3.59 -5.77 8.50
N TYR A 74 -3.06 -4.93 7.61
CA TYR A 74 -3.86 -4.25 6.60
C TYR A 74 -4.50 -5.22 5.60
N VAL A 75 -3.73 -6.12 4.98
CA VAL A 75 -4.27 -6.99 3.91
C VAL A 75 -5.14 -8.14 4.45
N GLY A 76 -4.84 -8.65 5.65
CA GLY A 76 -5.51 -9.81 6.23
C GLY A 76 -6.51 -9.49 7.34
N GLY A 77 -6.61 -8.23 7.78
CA GLY A 77 -7.45 -7.84 8.91
C GLY A 77 -8.93 -7.69 8.59
N TYR A 78 -9.33 -7.75 7.32
CA TYR A 78 -10.72 -7.60 6.91
C TYR A 78 -11.44 -8.95 6.89
N PRO A 79 -12.63 -9.05 7.50
CA PRO A 79 -13.38 -10.30 7.55
C PRO A 79 -13.71 -10.75 6.13
N THR A 80 -13.23 -11.93 5.79
CA THR A 80 -13.57 -12.58 4.53
C THR A 80 -14.96 -13.18 4.67
N THR A 81 -15.69 -13.32 3.56
CA THR A 81 -17.04 -13.94 3.57
C THR A 81 -17.03 -15.36 4.14
N THR A 82 -15.85 -15.98 4.21
CA THR A 82 -15.56 -17.28 4.84
C THR A 82 -15.45 -17.25 6.37
N ASP A 83 -15.26 -16.09 7.01
CA ASP A 83 -15.11 -15.97 8.48
C ASP A 83 -16.43 -16.05 9.26
N LYS A 84 -17.58 -16.24 8.59
CA LYS A 84 -18.92 -16.36 9.22
C LYS A 84 -19.56 -17.75 9.09
N ALA A 85 -18.80 -18.76 8.66
CA ALA A 85 -19.29 -20.12 8.52
C ALA A 85 -18.65 -21.06 9.57
N SER A 86 -19.01 -20.87 10.84
CA SER A 86 -18.79 -21.87 11.90
C SER A 86 -19.71 -21.63 13.08
#